data_AF-A0A3C0CL58-F1
#
_entry.id   AF-A0A3C0CL58-F1
#
_cell.length_a   1.000
_cell.length_b   1.000
_cell.length_c   1.000
_cell.angle_alpha   90.00
_cell.angle_beta   90.00
_cell.angle_gamma   90.00
#
_symmetry.space_group_name_H-M   'P 1'
#
loop_
_entity.id
_entity.type
_entity.pdbx_description
1 polymer ?
#
loop_
_entity_poly.entity_id
_entity_poly.type
_entity_poly.pdbx_seq_one_letter_code
_entity_poly.pdbx_strand_id
1 'polypeptide(L)'
;GGLAAGIGSCLFDLLGGWASSAPVTLVTKFAMAFLCGLIAWGGDGTAKRLARVVAGAVVGSLSYCAMYLFYSWAKMAVIGSAWGAIRIQLAAKIPATLINAVLADVIGIPLFYALRGALKRNGLAFR
;
A
#
# COMPACT_ATOMS: atom_id res chain seq x y z
N GLY A 1 9.09 2.16 7.10
CA GLY A 1 7.90 2.13 6.21
C GLY A 1 6.97 0.99 6.59
N GLY A 2 7.31 -0.23 6.18
CA GLY A 2 6.51 -1.45 6.37
C GLY A 2 5.84 -1.61 7.75
N LEU A 3 6.62 -1.65 8.83
CA LEU A 3 6.09 -1.87 10.18
C LEU A 3 5.11 -0.77 10.63
N ALA A 4 5.43 0.50 10.39
CA ALA A 4 4.55 1.61 10.74
C ALA A 4 3.21 1.53 9.99
N ALA A 5 3.25 1.19 8.70
CA ALA A 5 2.05 1.04 7.88
C ALA A 5 1.21 -0.18 8.31
N GLY A 6 1.85 -1.33 8.53
CA GLY A 6 1.17 -2.55 8.97
C GLY A 6 0.54 -2.39 10.36
N ILE A 7 1.34 -2.01 11.36
CA ILE A 7 0.90 -1.87 12.75
C ILE A 7 -0.18 -0.78 12.88
N GLY A 8 0.04 0.38 12.25
CA GLY A 8 -0.95 1.47 12.28
C GLY A 8 -2.29 1.04 11.69
N SER A 9 -2.28 0.32 10.57
CA SER A 9 -3.51 -0.16 9.93
C SER A 9 -4.18 -1.28 10.71
N CYS A 10 -3.39 -2.16 11.36
CA CYS A 10 -3.91 -3.19 12.24
C CYS A 10 -4.60 -2.59 13.47
N LEU A 11 -3.97 -1.60 14.11
CA LEU A 11 -4.56 -0.91 15.25
C LEU A 11 -5.85 -0.18 14.86
N PHE A 12 -5.87 0.46 13.68
CA PHE A 12 -7.07 1.07 13.13
C PHE A 12 -8.21 0.05 12.97
N ASP A 13 -7.94 -1.12 12.38
CA ASP A 13 -8.94 -2.16 12.18
C ASP A 13 -9.45 -2.74 13.52
N LEU A 14 -8.56 -2.92 14.51
CA LEU A 14 -8.93 -3.39 15.85
C LEU A 14 -9.83 -2.39 16.59
N LEU A 15 -9.48 -1.10 16.55
CA LEU A 15 -10.26 -0.04 17.19
C LEU A 15 -11.57 0.26 16.44
N GLY A 16 -11.60 0.05 15.12
CA GLY A 16 -12.75 0.28 14.27
C GLY A 16 -13.78 -0.85 14.23
N GLY A 17 -13.56 -1.95 14.96
CA GLY A 17 -14.46 -3.11 14.99
C GLY A 17 -14.27 -4.13 13.85
N TRP A 18 -13.18 -4.02 13.08
CA TRP A 18 -12.86 -4.88 11.94
C TRP A 18 -11.76 -5.91 12.28
N ALA A 19 -11.80 -6.47 13.49
CA ALA A 19 -10.76 -7.35 14.02
C ALA A 19 -10.47 -8.58 13.13
N SER A 20 -11.47 -9.09 12.39
CA SER A 20 -11.31 -10.19 11.44
C SER A 20 -10.48 -9.83 10.21
N SER A 21 -10.42 -8.55 9.85
CA SER A 21 -9.64 -8.04 8.71
C SER A 21 -8.26 -7.54 9.12
N ALA A 22 -8.07 -7.22 10.41
CA ALA A 22 -6.81 -6.74 10.99
C ALA A 22 -5.55 -7.53 10.59
N PRO A 23 -5.50 -8.89 10.64
CA PRO A 23 -4.30 -9.62 10.24
C PRO A 23 -4.01 -9.53 8.74
N VAL A 24 -5.04 -9.52 7.90
CA VAL A 24 -4.90 -9.36 6.45
C VAL A 24 -4.42 -7.94 6.13
N THR A 25 -4.98 -6.94 6.79
CA THR A 25 -4.59 -5.53 6.64
C THR A 25 -3.15 -5.31 7.10
N LEU A 26 -2.76 -5.88 8.23
CA LEU A 26 -1.38 -5.85 8.74
C LEU A 26 -0.41 -6.32 7.65
N VAL A 27 -0.62 -7.52 7.10
CA VAL A 27 0.29 -8.14 6.13
C VAL A 27 0.30 -7.38 4.80
N THR A 28 -0.88 -7.04 4.26
CA THR A 28 -0.99 -6.35 2.96
C THR A 28 -0.39 -4.94 3.01
N LYS A 29 -0.65 -4.17 4.06
CA LYS A 29 -0.11 -2.82 4.24
C LYS A 29 1.36 -2.85 4.59
N PHE A 30 1.80 -3.83 5.37
CA PHE A 30 3.22 -4.08 5.60
C PHE A 30 3.94 -4.36 4.28
N ALA A 31 3.46 -5.32 3.48
CA ALA A 31 4.09 -5.71 2.22
C ALA A 31 4.15 -4.54 1.23
N MET A 32 3.05 -3.80 1.06
CA MET A 32 2.99 -2.58 0.24
C MET A 32 4.09 -1.58 0.62
N ALA A 33 4.16 -1.21 1.90
CA ALA A 33 5.09 -0.19 2.37
C ALA A 33 6.53 -0.72 2.52
N PHE A 34 6.71 -2.03 2.68
CA PHE A 34 8.00 -2.69 2.67
C PHE A 34 8.60 -2.69 1.26
N LEU A 35 7.85 -3.11 0.24
CA LEU A 35 8.29 -3.09 -1.16
C LEU A 35 8.59 -1.67 -1.64
N CYS A 36 7.72 -0.72 -1.35
CA CYS A 36 7.98 0.70 -1.65
C CYS A 36 9.27 1.19 -0.99
N GLY A 37 9.45 0.89 0.30
CA GLY A 37 10.67 1.24 1.04
C GLY A 37 11.93 0.57 0.46
N LEU A 38 11.85 -0.72 0.12
CA LEU A 38 12.97 -1.48 -0.43
C LEU A 38 13.44 -0.90 -1.76
N ILE A 39 12.53 -0.46 -2.63
CA ILE A 39 12.88 0.11 -3.94
C ILE A 39 13.34 1.57 -3.80
N ALA A 40 12.65 2.36 -2.98
CA ALA A 40 13.01 3.76 -2.78
C ALA A 40 14.37 3.91 -2.08
N TRP A 41 14.70 3.00 -1.17
CA TRP A 41 15.94 3.03 -0.36
C TRP A 41 17.00 2.01 -0.76
N GLY A 42 16.70 1.09 -1.69
CA GLY A 42 17.65 0.11 -2.20
C GLY A 42 18.74 0.75 -3.06
N GLY A 43 20.00 0.37 -2.79
CA GLY A 43 21.19 0.73 -3.57
C GLY A 43 22.07 1.83 -2.98
N ASP A 44 23.25 1.99 -3.57
CA ASP A 44 24.33 2.82 -3.03
C ASP A 44 24.01 4.32 -3.11
N GLY A 45 23.61 4.90 -1.98
CA GLY A 45 23.53 6.35 -1.70
C GLY A 45 22.54 7.19 -2.52
N THR A 46 21.99 6.62 -3.59
CA THR A 46 21.22 7.34 -4.61
C THR A 46 19.70 7.20 -4.42
N ALA A 47 19.26 6.60 -3.29
CA ALA A 47 17.90 6.42 -2.73
C ALA A 47 16.99 7.68 -2.70
N LYS A 48 17.41 8.74 -3.38
CA LYS A 48 16.91 10.11 -3.33
C LYS A 48 16.46 10.58 -4.73
N ARG A 49 16.74 9.81 -5.79
CA ARG A 49 16.33 10.13 -7.17
C ARG A 49 14.83 9.92 -7.33
N LEU A 50 14.14 10.93 -7.87
CA LEU A 50 12.69 10.93 -8.12
C LEU A 50 12.19 9.64 -8.79
N ALA A 51 12.92 9.15 -9.79
CA ALA A 51 12.59 7.92 -10.49
C ALA A 51 12.43 6.69 -9.56
N ARG A 52 13.26 6.57 -8.51
CA ARG A 52 13.15 5.44 -7.55
C ARG A 52 12.00 5.60 -6.58
N VAL A 53 11.71 6.83 -6.15
CA VAL A 53 10.57 7.11 -5.28
C VAL A 53 9.27 6.81 -6.03
N VAL A 54 9.18 7.25 -7.29
CA VAL A 54 8.05 6.94 -8.17
C VAL A 54 7.95 5.42 -8.40
N ALA A 55 9.04 4.76 -8.78
CA ALA A 55 9.03 3.31 -8.99
C ALA A 55 8.63 2.53 -7.72
N GLY A 56 9.13 2.93 -6.55
CA GLY A 56 8.76 2.32 -5.28
C GLY A 56 7.29 2.53 -4.93
N ALA A 57 6.76 3.74 -5.13
CA ALA A 57 5.35 4.06 -4.91
C ALA A 57 4.45 3.21 -5.81
N VAL A 58 4.72 3.20 -7.12
CA VAL A 58 3.96 2.43 -8.11
C VAL A 58 4.05 0.92 -7.85
N VAL A 59 5.23 0.38 -7.57
CA VAL A 59 5.36 -1.06 -7.27
C VAL A 59 4.64 -1.42 -5.97
N GLY A 60 4.72 -0.57 -4.94
CA GLY A 60 3.98 -0.75 -3.70
C GLY A 60 2.46 -0.74 -3.94
N SER A 61 1.95 0.27 -4.64
CA SER A 61 0.52 0.46 -4.91
C SER A 61 -0.05 -0.67 -5.79
N LEU A 62 0.68 -1.10 -6.83
CA LEU A 62 0.31 -2.25 -7.66
C LEU A 62 0.36 -3.58 -6.90
N SER A 63 1.36 -3.77 -6.03
CA SER A 63 1.44 -4.98 -5.20
C SER A 63 0.23 -5.08 -4.25
N TYR A 64 -0.20 -3.95 -3.68
CA TYR A 64 -1.44 -3.90 -2.89
C TYR A 64 -2.66 -4.23 -3.75
N CYS A 65 -2.77 -3.68 -4.96
CA CYS A 65 -3.87 -4.00 -5.87
C CYS A 65 -3.96 -5.51 -6.14
N ALA A 66 -2.83 -6.13 -6.47
CA ALA A 66 -2.76 -7.55 -6.75
C ALA A 66 -3.16 -8.40 -5.52
N MET A 67 -2.59 -8.11 -4.35
CA MET A 67 -2.93 -8.81 -3.11
C MET A 67 -4.41 -8.63 -2.73
N TYR A 68 -4.96 -7.43 -2.89
CA TYR A 68 -6.35 -7.13 -2.54
C TYR A 68 -7.36 -7.83 -3.47
N LEU A 69 -7.08 -7.84 -4.77
CA LEU A 69 -7.91 -8.55 -5.75
C LEU A 69 -7.82 -10.07 -5.55
N PHE A 70 -6.62 -10.59 -5.30
CA PHE A 70 -6.43 -12.01 -4.98
C PHE A 70 -7.17 -12.41 -3.70
N TYR A 71 -7.04 -11.62 -2.63
CA TYR A 71 -7.76 -11.84 -1.38
C TYR A 71 -9.28 -11.80 -1.59
N SER A 72 -9.78 -10.83 -2.37
CA SER A 72 -11.22 -10.71 -2.68
C SER A 72 -11.74 -11.92 -3.46
N TRP A 73 -10.95 -12.41 -4.42
CA TRP A 73 -11.28 -13.63 -5.17
C TRP A 73 -11.27 -14.86 -4.26
N ALA A 74 -10.19 -15.06 -3.50
CA ALA A 74 -10.02 -16.21 -2.61
C ALA A 74 -11.14 -16.27 -1.56
N LYS A 75 -11.51 -15.11 -0.99
CA LYS A 75 -12.63 -15.01 -0.04
C LYS A 75 -13.94 -15.50 -0.65
N MET A 76 -14.29 -15.06 -1.86
CA MET A 76 -15.53 -15.49 -2.51
C MET A 76 -15.48 -16.96 -2.97
N ALA A 77 -14.31 -17.44 -3.40
CA ALA A 77 -14.11 -18.83 -3.77
C ALA A 77 -14.33 -19.77 -2.58
N VAL A 78 -13.80 -19.42 -1.40
CA VAL A 78 -13.98 -20.19 -0.15
C VAL A 78 -15.44 -20.17 0.33
N ILE A 79 -16.16 -19.07 0.11
CA ILE A 79 -17.60 -18.96 0.42
C ILE A 79 -18.46 -19.79 -0.56
N GLY A 80 -17.88 -20.35 -1.62
CA GLY A 80 -18.61 -21.13 -2.63
C GLY A 80 -19.47 -20.27 -3.55
N SER A 81 -19.11 -18.99 -3.71
CA SER A 81 -19.88 -18.06 -4.56
C SER A 81 -19.85 -18.51 -6.03
N ALA A 82 -20.98 -18.34 -6.73
CA ALA A 82 -21.05 -18.64 -8.16
C ALA A 82 -20.03 -17.82 -8.95
N TRP A 83 -19.43 -18.43 -9.97
CA TRP A 83 -18.41 -17.79 -10.83
C TRP A 83 -18.88 -16.46 -11.44
N GLY A 84 -20.17 -16.32 -11.75
CA GLY A 84 -20.76 -15.07 -12.22
C GLY A 84 -20.68 -13.94 -11.18
N ALA A 85 -21.01 -14.24 -9.92
CA ALA A 85 -20.93 -13.27 -8.83
C ALA A 85 -19.48 -12.83 -8.53
N ILE A 86 -18.55 -13.78 -8.58
CA ILE A 86 -17.12 -13.52 -8.42
C ILE A 86 -16.62 -12.50 -9.45
N ARG A 87 -16.99 -12.69 -10.72
CA ARG A 87 -16.60 -11.79 -11.82
C ARG A 87 -17.17 -10.39 -11.65
N ILE A 88 -18.45 -10.27 -11.31
CA ILE A 88 -19.11 -8.97 -11.13
C ILE A 88 -18.45 -8.19 -9.99
N GLN A 89 -18.21 -8.85 -8.85
CA GLN A 89 -17.59 -8.18 -7.71
C GLN A 89 -16.13 -7.80 -7.96
N LEU A 90 -15.34 -8.64 -8.64
CA LEU A 90 -13.98 -8.28 -9.04
C LEU A 90 -13.95 -7.14 -10.05
N ALA A 91 -14.84 -7.18 -11.06
CA ALA A 91 -14.95 -6.14 -12.07
C ALA A 91 -15.27 -4.77 -11.44
N ALA A 92 -16.05 -4.73 -10.36
CA ALA A 92 -16.31 -3.49 -9.61
C ALA A 92 -15.09 -3.05 -8.76
N LYS A 93 -14.31 -3.98 -8.21
CA LYS A 93 -13.16 -3.68 -7.34
C LYS A 93 -11.91 -3.25 -8.09
N ILE A 94 -11.70 -3.77 -9.30
CA ILE A 94 -10.54 -3.43 -10.15
C ILE A 94 -10.42 -1.91 -10.36
N PRO A 95 -11.42 -1.21 -10.93
CA PRO A 95 -11.30 0.23 -11.21
C PRO A 95 -11.15 1.03 -9.92
N ALA A 96 -11.91 0.68 -8.86
CA ALA A 96 -11.82 1.36 -7.58
C ALA A 96 -10.41 1.28 -6.96
N THR A 97 -9.79 0.09 -7.02
CA THR A 97 -8.47 -0.13 -6.40
C THR A 97 -7.37 0.53 -7.22
N LEU A 98 -7.47 0.52 -8.55
CA LEU A 98 -6.54 1.21 -9.44
C LEU A 98 -6.62 2.74 -9.30
N ILE A 99 -7.82 3.31 -9.24
CA ILE A 99 -7.99 4.76 -9.01
C ILE A 99 -7.39 5.14 -7.65
N ASN A 100 -7.62 4.34 -6.61
CA ASN A 100 -7.02 4.57 -5.30
C ASN A 100 -5.49 4.49 -5.33
N ALA A 101 -4.92 3.56 -6.10
CA ALA A 101 -3.47 3.46 -6.28
C ALA A 101 -2.90 4.72 -6.97
N VAL A 102 -3.52 5.17 -8.06
CA VAL A 102 -3.10 6.39 -8.76
C VAL A 102 -3.18 7.62 -7.85
N LEU A 103 -4.28 7.79 -7.12
CA LEU A 103 -4.44 8.91 -6.17
C LEU A 103 -3.39 8.85 -5.06
N ALA A 104 -3.12 7.66 -4.52
CA ALA A 104 -2.10 7.47 -3.50
C ALA A 104 -0.70 7.85 -4.01
N ASP A 105 -0.36 7.52 -5.25
CA ASP A 105 0.94 7.86 -5.84
C ASP A 105 1.04 9.36 -6.18
N VAL A 106 0.00 9.94 -6.81
CA VAL A 106 -0.06 11.36 -7.18
C VAL A 106 0.01 12.27 -5.95
N ILE A 107 -0.61 11.90 -4.84
CA ILE A 107 -0.63 12.69 -3.60
C ILE A 107 0.59 12.35 -2.73
N GLY A 108 0.93 11.07 -2.62
CA GLY A 108 1.96 10.58 -1.71
C GLY A 108 3.37 11.03 -2.11
N ILE A 109 3.69 11.06 -3.41
CA ILE A 109 5.02 11.45 -3.89
C ILE A 109 5.32 12.93 -3.60
N PRO A 110 4.48 13.92 -3.95
CA PRO A 110 4.70 15.32 -3.57
C PRO A 110 4.76 15.52 -2.06
N LEU A 111 3.86 14.87 -1.31
CA LEU A 111 3.84 14.96 0.15
C LEU A 111 5.13 14.44 0.77
N PHE A 112 5.70 13.35 0.25
CA PHE A 112 7.00 12.84 0.67
C PHE A 112 8.10 13.89 0.54
N TYR A 113 8.17 14.59 -0.60
CA TYR A 113 9.18 15.63 -0.80
C TYR A 113 8.96 16.85 0.09
N ALA A 114 7.70 17.28 0.27
CA ALA A 114 7.36 18.38 1.18
C ALA A 114 7.76 18.09 2.63
N LEU A 115 7.36 16.91 3.14
CA LEU A 115 7.70 16.45 4.50
C LEU A 115 9.21 16.28 4.67
N ARG A 116 9.88 15.70 3.68
CA ARG A 116 11.34 15.54 3.73
C ARG A 116 12.06 16.89 3.78
N GLY A 117 11.61 17.88 3.02
CA GLY A 117 12.13 19.23 3.06
C GLY A 117 11.99 19.86 4.46
N ALA A 118 10.80 19.74 5.05
CA ALA A 118 10.53 20.22 6.41
C ALA A 118 11.37 19.50 7.47
N LEU A 119 11.50 18.17 7.40
CA LEU A 119 12.29 17.38 8.35
C LEU A 119 13.78 17.71 8.28
N LYS A 120 14.32 17.94 7.07
CA LYS A 120 15.72 18.36 6.89
C LYS A 120 16.00 19.71 7.52
N ARG A 121 15.09 20.68 7.36
CA ARG A 121 15.21 22.02 7.94
C ARG A 121 15.27 22.01 9.47
N ASN A 122 14.64 21.02 10.10
CA ASN A 122 14.60 20.87 11.55
C ASN A 122 15.64 19.86 12.09
N GLY A 123 16.56 19.36 11.24
CA GLY A 123 17.59 18.41 11.68
C GLY A 123 17.10 16.99 11.98
N LEU A 124 15.83 16.68 11.68
CA LEU A 124 15.17 15.40 11.98
C LEU A 124 15.17 14.41 10.81
N ALA A 125 15.81 14.77 9.68
CA ALA A 125 15.83 13.90 8.52
C ALA A 125 16.80 12.73 8.72
N PHE A 126 16.26 11.52 8.77
CA PHE A 126 17.01 10.28 8.70
C PHE A 126 17.87 10.24 7.41
N ARG A 127 19.16 9.90 7.56
CA ARG A 127 20.21 10.01 6.50
C ARG A 127 19.96 9.09 5.31
#